data_AF-A0A8J2ZHZ1-F1
#
_entry.id   AF-A0A8J2ZHZ1-F1
#
_cell.length_a   1.000
_cell.length_b   1.000
_cell.length_c   1.000
_cell.angle_alpha   90.00
_cell.angle_beta   90.00
_cell.angle_gamma   90.00
#
_symmetry.space_group_name_H-M   'P 1'
#
loop_
_entity.id
_entity.type
_entity.pdbx_description
1 polymer ?
#
loop_
_entity_poly.entity_id
_entity_poly.type
_entity_poly.pdbx_seq_one_letter_code
_entity_poly.pdbx_strand_id
1 'polypeptide(L)'
;MPKVAKELSALEVKRLRHPGAGGKKNFAMGGPSGLQLQLTPKGGRTWVLRVSIASKRHEIGLGGYPDVPLAEARDRAREIKGKIWRGINPREERKAAQSALAAAERRGMTFRDAVEKWPHRKVGCL
;
A
#
# COMPACT_ATOMS: atom_id res chain seq x y z
N MET A 1 12.26 21.79 18.77
CA MET A 1 12.05 21.68 17.30
C MET A 1 11.93 20.21 16.91
N PRO A 2 11.03 19.84 15.98
CA PRO A 2 10.98 18.46 15.47
C PRO A 2 12.26 18.14 14.71
N LYS A 3 12.93 17.02 15.05
CA LYS A 3 14.15 16.56 14.37
C LYS A 3 13.79 16.11 12.95
N VAL A 4 14.17 16.90 11.93
CA VAL A 4 14.04 16.51 10.53
C VAL A 4 15.12 15.48 10.20
N ALA A 5 14.73 14.31 9.69
CA ALA A 5 15.68 13.29 9.29
C ALA A 5 16.47 13.75 8.05
N LYS A 6 17.78 13.46 8.02
CA LYS A 6 18.63 13.68 6.85
C LYS A 6 18.00 13.03 5.61
N GLU A 7 17.92 13.77 4.52
CA GLU A 7 17.42 13.25 3.25
C GLU A 7 18.41 12.24 2.67
N LEU A 8 17.93 11.03 2.42
CA LEU A 8 18.71 10.00 1.75
C LEU A 8 18.58 10.14 0.23
N SER A 9 19.67 9.90 -0.47
CA SER A 9 19.72 9.74 -1.92
C SER A 9 19.22 8.37 -2.36
N ALA A 10 18.81 8.24 -3.61
CA ALA A 10 18.39 6.96 -4.17
C ALA A 10 19.48 5.87 -4.08
N LEU A 11 20.76 6.27 -4.17
CA LEU A 11 21.89 5.36 -4.06
C LEU A 11 22.06 4.84 -2.64
N GLU A 12 21.92 5.70 -1.63
CA GLU A 12 21.94 5.30 -0.22
C GLU A 12 20.78 4.35 0.08
N VAL A 13 19.57 4.67 -0.41
CA VAL A 13 18.39 3.79 -0.28
C VAL A 13 18.63 2.41 -0.89
N LYS A 14 19.23 2.34 -2.08
CA LYS A 14 19.55 1.07 -2.75
C LYS A 14 20.50 0.20 -1.93
N ARG A 15 21.44 0.83 -1.21
CA ARG A 15 22.44 0.18 -0.35
C ARG A 15 21.87 -0.26 1.00
N LEU A 16 20.73 0.28 1.43
CA LEU A 16 20.09 -0.13 2.69
C LEU A 16 19.75 -1.63 2.69
N ARG A 17 20.00 -2.25 3.84
CA ARG A 17 19.77 -3.67 4.11
C ARG A 17 19.18 -3.82 5.51
N HIS A 18 18.42 -4.90 5.71
CA HIS A 18 17.96 -5.28 7.04
C HIS A 18 19.17 -5.70 7.88
N PRO A 19 19.27 -5.31 9.16
CA PRO A 19 20.42 -5.65 10.03
C PRO A 19 20.48 -7.13 10.46
N GLY A 20 19.71 -8.03 9.83
CA GLY A 20 19.67 -9.46 10.15
C GLY A 20 18.95 -9.85 11.45
N ALA A 21 19.03 -9.05 12.51
CA ALA A 21 18.42 -9.35 13.80
C ALA A 21 17.06 -8.66 14.01
N GLY A 22 16.08 -9.40 14.55
CA GLY A 22 14.79 -8.87 15.01
C GLY A 22 13.68 -8.84 13.95
N GLY A 23 12.60 -8.13 14.27
CA GLY A 23 11.44 -7.94 13.40
C GLY A 23 11.65 -6.88 12.32
N LYS A 24 10.56 -6.36 11.76
CA LYS A 24 10.60 -5.31 10.73
C LYS A 24 11.39 -4.09 11.21
N LYS A 25 12.21 -3.51 10.33
CA LYS A 25 13.00 -2.30 10.60
C LYS A 25 12.58 -1.16 9.68
N ASN A 26 12.26 -0.01 10.26
CA ASN A 26 11.89 1.19 9.51
C ASN A 26 13.08 2.17 9.48
N PHE A 27 13.42 2.65 8.28
CA PHE A 27 14.41 3.70 8.06
C PHE A 27 13.70 4.97 7.59
N ALA A 28 14.00 6.11 8.21
CA ALA A 28 13.48 7.40 7.74
C ALA A 28 14.27 7.87 6.51
N MET A 29 13.56 8.29 5.46
CA MET A 29 14.19 8.67 4.18
C MET A 29 14.52 10.16 4.06
N GLY A 30 14.07 10.96 5.04
CA GLY A 30 14.00 12.41 4.93
C GLY A 30 13.04 12.89 3.83
N GLY A 31 12.99 14.20 3.61
CA GLY A 31 12.01 14.85 2.73
C GLY A 31 10.63 14.92 3.39
N PRO A 32 9.57 14.35 2.77
CA PRO A 32 8.24 14.34 3.38
C PRO A 32 8.27 13.69 4.77
N SER A 33 7.91 14.46 5.81
CA SER A 33 7.95 13.95 7.18
C SER A 33 7.13 12.67 7.36
N GLY A 34 7.68 11.68 8.06
CA GLY A 34 7.02 10.39 8.27
C GLY A 34 7.17 9.38 7.13
N LEU A 35 7.85 9.71 6.03
CA LEU A 35 8.20 8.74 4.98
C LEU A 35 9.31 7.80 5.46
N GLN A 36 9.04 6.50 5.37
CA GLN A 36 9.94 5.43 5.82
C GLN A 36 10.05 4.31 4.79
N LEU A 37 11.23 3.68 4.73
CA LEU A 37 11.41 2.38 4.11
C LEU A 37 11.34 1.30 5.19
N GLN A 38 10.33 0.44 5.11
CA GLN A 38 10.23 -0.74 5.95
C GLN A 38 10.96 -1.91 5.30
N LEU A 39 11.94 -2.45 6.00
CA LEU A 39 12.68 -3.65 5.62
C LEU A 39 12.20 -4.83 6.47
N THR A 40 11.95 -5.97 5.83
CA THR A 40 11.68 -7.24 6.53
C THR A 40 12.96 -8.07 6.64
N PRO A 41 13.07 -8.98 7.62
CA PRO A 41 14.22 -9.88 7.74
C PRO A 41 14.44 -10.74 6.49
N LYS A 42 13.34 -11.05 5.77
CA LYS A 42 13.36 -11.79 4.50
C LYS A 42 13.80 -10.93 3.29
N GLY A 43 14.23 -9.69 3.52
CA GLY A 43 14.72 -8.78 2.47
C GLY A 43 13.64 -8.02 1.70
N GLY A 44 12.36 -8.19 2.06
CA GLY A 44 11.25 -7.43 1.48
C GLY A 44 11.34 -5.96 1.88
N ARG A 45 11.04 -5.06 0.93
CA ARG A 45 11.15 -3.62 1.12
C ARG A 45 9.86 -2.94 0.71
N THR A 46 9.32 -2.11 1.59
CA THR A 46 8.03 -1.45 1.35
C THR A 46 8.09 -0.02 1.84
N TRP A 47 7.57 0.89 1.03
CA TRP A 47 7.39 2.28 1.42
C TRP A 47 6.20 2.42 2.36
N VAL A 48 6.42 3.07 3.49
CA VAL A 48 5.40 3.33 4.51
C VAL A 48 5.44 4.80 4.87
N LEU A 49 4.26 5.42 4.89
CA LEU A 49 4.05 6.79 5.35
C LEU A 49 3.34 6.76 6.70
N ARG A 50 4.00 7.30 7.73
CA ARG A 50 3.41 7.48 9.06
C ARG A 50 2.76 8.86 9.16
N VAL A 51 1.45 8.89 9.38
CA VAL A 51 0.63 10.10 9.50
C VAL A 51 -0.28 10.02 10.71
N SER A 52 -0.73 11.17 11.20
CA SER A 52 -1.78 11.24 12.22
C SER A 52 -3.03 11.82 11.58
N ILE A 53 -4.16 11.12 11.72
CA ILE A 53 -5.47 11.51 11.20
C ILE A 53 -6.44 11.46 12.38
N ALA A 54 -7.15 12.56 12.66
CA ALA A 54 -8.09 12.65 13.78
C ALA A 54 -7.52 12.09 15.11
N SER A 55 -6.33 12.55 15.48
CA SER A 55 -5.57 12.14 16.69
C SER A 55 -5.12 10.67 16.75
N LYS A 56 -5.41 9.86 15.72
CA LYS A 56 -4.94 8.47 15.62
C LYS A 56 -3.77 8.35 14.66
N ARG A 57 -2.75 7.59 15.06
CA ARG A 57 -1.58 7.30 14.22
C ARG A 57 -1.91 6.18 13.24
N HIS A 58 -1.58 6.40 11.98
CA HIS A 58 -1.77 5.46 10.89
C HIS A 58 -0.50 5.29 10.08
N GLU A 59 -0.30 4.07 9.59
CA GLU A 59 0.74 3.73 8.64
C GLU A 59 0.08 3.39 7.29
N ILE A 60 0.53 4.07 6.24
CA ILE A 60 -0.02 3.92 4.90
C ILE A 60 1.07 3.35 3.99
N GLY A 61 0.83 2.18 3.42
CA GLY A 61 1.74 1.59 2.44
C GLY A 61 1.66 2.34 1.10
N LEU A 62 2.80 2.80 0.59
CA LEU A 62 2.92 3.54 -0.66
C LEU A 62 3.40 2.69 -1.84
N GLY A 63 3.81 1.43 -1.60
CA GLY A 63 4.25 0.50 -2.64
C GLY A 63 5.49 -0.30 -2.25
N GLY A 64 5.82 -1.32 -3.04
CA GLY A 64 7.04 -2.11 -2.91
C GLY A 64 8.24 -1.40 -3.54
N TYR A 65 9.42 -1.60 -2.97
CA TYR A 65 10.68 -1.25 -3.63
C TYR A 65 11.26 -2.53 -4.25
N PRO A 66 11.76 -2.52 -5.50
CA PRO A 66 12.15 -1.35 -6.30
C PRO A 66 11.06 -0.78 -7.23
N ASP A 67 9.89 -1.43 -7.35
CA ASP A 67 8.84 -1.06 -8.31
C ASP A 67 8.40 0.40 -8.19
N VAL A 68 8.36 0.92 -6.95
CA VAL A 68 8.18 2.34 -6.68
C VAL A 68 9.55 2.95 -6.30
N PRO A 69 10.14 3.83 -7.13
CA PRO A 69 11.39 4.50 -6.82
C PRO A 69 11.22 5.55 -5.72
N LEU A 70 12.33 6.00 -5.11
CA LEU A 70 12.31 6.96 -4.00
C LEU A 70 11.62 8.29 -4.37
N ALA A 71 11.84 8.79 -5.59
CA ALA A 71 11.22 10.03 -6.05
C ALA A 71 9.70 9.90 -6.06
N GLU A 72 9.19 8.84 -6.68
CA GLU A 72 7.75 8.57 -6.72
C GLU A 72 7.17 8.32 -5.32
N ALA A 73 7.90 7.61 -4.45
CA ALA A 73 7.49 7.45 -3.05
C ALA A 73 7.36 8.80 -2.32
N ARG A 74 8.24 9.78 -2.61
CA ARG A 74 8.14 11.14 -2.07
C ARG A 74 6.93 11.88 -2.63
N ASP A 75 6.65 11.74 -3.91
CA ASP A 75 5.51 12.38 -4.56
C ASP A 75 4.18 11.82 -4.03
N ARG A 76 4.04 10.49 -3.96
CA ARG A 76 2.89 9.81 -3.32
C ARG A 76 2.72 10.25 -1.87
N ALA A 77 3.81 10.42 -1.13
CA ALA A 77 3.74 10.90 0.25
C ALA A 77 3.22 12.34 0.36
N ARG A 78 3.62 13.25 -0.55
CA ARG A 78 3.10 14.62 -0.60
C ARG A 78 1.62 14.62 -0.98
N GLU A 79 1.21 13.82 -1.95
CA GLU A 79 -0.18 13.70 -2.37
C GLU A 79 -1.09 13.26 -1.21
N ILE A 80 -0.73 12.17 -0.52
CA ILE A 80 -1.50 11.66 0.61
C ILE A 80 -1.61 12.67 1.74
N LYS A 81 -0.53 13.39 2.04
CA LYS A 81 -0.57 14.48 3.01
C LYS A 81 -1.47 15.62 2.57
N GLY A 82 -1.44 15.98 1.28
CA GLY A 82 -2.36 16.97 0.72
C GLY A 82 -3.82 16.55 0.85
N LYS A 83 -4.13 15.26 0.66
CA LYS A 83 -5.47 14.70 0.90
C LYS A 83 -5.88 14.84 2.37
N ILE A 84 -5.00 14.43 3.31
CA ILE A 84 -5.26 14.53 4.75
C ILE A 84 -5.47 16.00 5.17
N TRP A 85 -4.67 16.93 4.64
CA TRP A 85 -4.82 18.36 4.90
C TRP A 85 -6.18 18.90 4.45
N ARG A 86 -6.69 18.40 3.32
CA ARG A 86 -8.04 18.72 2.81
C ARG A 86 -9.16 17.96 3.53
N GLY A 87 -8.86 17.22 4.59
CA GLY A 87 -9.85 16.44 5.34
C GLY A 87 -10.23 15.11 4.70
N ILE A 88 -9.57 14.70 3.61
CA ILE A 88 -9.83 13.42 2.93
C ILE A 88 -9.01 12.32 3.60
N ASN A 89 -9.70 11.27 4.08
CA ASN A 89 -9.03 10.10 4.65
C ASN A 89 -8.62 9.11 3.53
N PRO A 90 -7.31 8.96 3.24
CA PRO A 90 -6.80 8.10 2.17
C PRO A 90 -7.12 6.61 2.38
N ARG A 91 -7.37 6.16 3.61
CA ARG A 91 -7.75 4.76 3.88
C ARG A 91 -9.19 4.47 3.45
N GLU A 92 -10.09 5.40 3.72
CA GLU A 92 -11.49 5.30 3.30
C GLU A 92 -11.58 5.37 1.77
N GLU A 93 -10.83 6.27 1.14
CA GLU A 93 -10.74 6.36 -0.33
C GLU A 93 -10.27 5.03 -0.94
N ARG A 94 -9.20 4.43 -0.40
CA ARG A 94 -8.70 3.13 -0.86
C ARG A 94 -9.72 2.01 -0.66
N LYS A 95 -10.40 1.99 0.49
CA LYS A 95 -11.42 0.99 0.80
C LYS A 95 -12.63 1.10 -0.14
N ALA A 96 -13.07 2.33 -0.42
CA ALA A 96 -14.15 2.60 -1.37
C ALA A 96 -13.79 2.13 -2.79
N ALA A 97 -12.58 2.45 -3.25
CA ALA A 97 -12.09 2.00 -4.56
C ALA A 97 -12.03 0.47 -4.67
N GLN A 98 -11.50 -0.22 -3.66
CA GLN A 98 -11.48 -1.70 -3.62
C GLN A 98 -12.88 -2.30 -3.62
N SER A 99 -13.81 -1.73 -2.84
CA SER A 99 -15.20 -2.20 -2.80
C SER A 99 -15.92 -1.98 -4.13
N ALA A 100 -15.62 -0.89 -4.84
CA ALA A 100 -16.20 -0.59 -6.15
C ALA A 100 -15.72 -1.59 -7.21
N LEU A 101 -14.42 -1.92 -7.23
CA LEU A 101 -13.87 -2.95 -8.11
C LEU A 101 -14.49 -4.32 -7.83
N ALA A 102 -14.54 -4.74 -6.55
CA ALA A 102 -15.16 -6.01 -6.17
C ALA A 102 -16.68 -6.06 -6.45
N ALA A 103 -17.37 -4.92 -6.46
CA ALA A 103 -18.77 -4.85 -6.87
C ALA A 103 -18.93 -4.95 -8.39
N ALA A 104 -18.03 -4.34 -9.17
CA ALA A 104 -18.00 -4.45 -10.62
C ALA A 104 -17.73 -5.89 -11.07
N GLU A 105 -16.78 -6.58 -10.45
CA GLU A 105 -16.50 -8.00 -10.72
C GLU A 105 -17.72 -8.89 -10.41
N ARG A 106 -18.40 -8.67 -9.27
CA ARG A 106 -19.62 -9.42 -8.91
C ARG A 106 -20.79 -9.18 -9.86
N ARG A 107 -20.91 -7.99 -10.44
CA ARG A 107 -21.93 -7.69 -11.45
C ARG A 107 -21.71 -8.45 -12.77
N GLY A 108 -20.50 -8.97 -13.01
CA GLY A 108 -20.14 -9.69 -14.23
C GLY A 108 -20.58 -11.16 -14.29
N MET A 109 -21.17 -11.73 -13.24
CA MET A 109 -21.70 -13.09 -13.25
C MET A 109 -23.19 -13.05 -12.91
N THR A 110 -24.05 -13.05 -13.93
CA THR A 110 -25.49 -13.08 -13.73
C THR A 110 -25.95 -14.49 -13.38
N PHE A 111 -27.14 -14.62 -12.76
CA PHE A 111 -27.76 -15.92 -12.51
C PHE A 111 -27.95 -16.71 -13.82
N ARG A 112 -28.24 -16.01 -14.92
CA ARG A 112 -28.33 -16.60 -16.26
C ARG A 112 -27.00 -17.20 -16.72
N ASP A 113 -25.88 -16.47 -16.57
CA ASP A 113 -24.55 -16.97 -16.92
C ASP A 113 -24.16 -18.20 -16.09
N ALA A 114 -24.53 -18.21 -14.81
CA ALA A 114 -24.30 -19.35 -13.92
C ALA A 114 -25.13 -20.60 -14.32
N VAL A 115 -26.36 -20.41 -14.78
CA VAL A 115 -27.23 -21.49 -15.29
C VAL A 115 -26.76 -22.01 -16.65
N GLU A 116 -26.38 -21.14 -17.58
CA GLU A 116 -25.85 -21.55 -18.90
C GLU A 116 -24.51 -22.28 -18.78
N LYS A 117 -23.68 -21.94 -17.79
CA LYS A 117 -22.40 -22.61 -17.52
C LYS A 117 -22.54 -23.94 -16.77
N TRP A 118 -23.74 -24.30 -16.29
CA TRP A 118 -23.94 -25.55 -15.56
C TRP A 118 -23.87 -26.75 -16.51
N PRO A 119 -22.86 -27.65 -16.40
CA PRO A 119 -22.84 -28.85 -17.22
C PRO A 119 -23.99 -29.75 -16.77
N HIS A 120 -24.96 -29.98 -17.66
CA HIS A 120 -25.97 -31.03 -17.49
C HIS A 120 -25.25 -32.39 -17.50
N ARG A 121 -24.71 -32.80 -16.35
CA ARG A 121 -24.21 -34.16 -16.16
C ARG A 121 -25.43 -35.06 -16.10
N LYS A 122 -25.84 -35.60 -17.26
CA LYS A 122 -26.81 -36.69 -17.33
C LYS A 122 -26.31 -37.79 -16.38
N VAL A 123 -27.02 -37.95 -15.28
CA VAL A 123 -26.93 -39.16 -14.46
C VAL A 123 -27.61 -40.23 -15.30
N GLY A 124 -26.82 -40.98 -16.07
CA GLY A 124 -27.30 -42.18 -16.73
C GLY A 124 -27.53 -43.25 -15.67
N CYS A 125 -28.76 -43.28 -15.14
CA CYS A 125 -29.33 -44.50 -14.58
C CYS A 125 -29.97 -45.27 -15.74
N LEU A 126 -29.41 -46.44 -16.06
CA LEU A 126 -30.05 -47.72 -16.39
C LEU A 126 -28.98 -48.68 -16.92
#